data_AF-A0A4P7SI44-F1
#
_entry.id   AF-A0A4P7SI44-F1
#
_cell.length_a   1.000
_cell.length_b   1.000
_cell.length_c   1.000
_cell.angle_alpha   90.00
_cell.angle_beta   90.00
_cell.angle_gamma   90.00
#
_symmetry.space_group_name_H-M   'P 1'
#
loop_
_entity.id
_entity.type
_entity.pdbx_description
1 polymer ?
#
loop_
_entity_poly.entity_id
_entity_poly.type
_entity_poly.pdbx_seq_one_letter_code
_entity_poly.pdbx_strand_id
1 'polypeptide(L)'
;MSIADDDTRAARTPARPEPLFAGDQGRLPAEVRATLVRVLSSRFVDGVRHAPLWNRVLRHEDVLRSRLHDLYLELVVDRRRQVAFTQQLELEDDVPVLLRRDKPLTLAATVLLLHLRQEYDRGAVEGRDVVVEHRELLDHLEAWKDVDDQNPAQFRRRCESAVENVKEKGVLAPVSDGRYRISGIVHSMLTAEKVDAMTAALAALATGEGGEQGDQDALDDHDEQDGGR
;
A
#
# COMPACT_ATOMS: atom_id res chain seq x y z
N MET A 1 -11.37 -0.02 70.39
CA MET A 1 -10.77 1.27 69.95
C MET A 1 -9.52 0.89 69.16
N SER A 2 -9.36 1.11 67.86
CA SER A 2 -10.13 1.79 66.83
C SER A 2 -9.43 1.53 65.49
N ILE A 3 -10.19 1.29 64.40
CA ILE A 3 -9.89 1.60 62.97
C ILE A 3 -8.66 0.87 62.37
N ALA A 4 -8.73 -0.14 61.49
CA ALA A 4 -9.40 -0.25 60.19
C ALA A 4 -8.94 0.79 59.16
N ASP A 5 -7.75 0.60 58.56
CA ASP A 5 -7.40 1.24 57.29
C ASP A 5 -7.35 0.17 56.19
N ASP A 6 -8.53 -0.06 55.63
CA ASP A 6 -8.77 -0.64 54.32
C ASP A 6 -8.32 0.37 53.26
N ASP A 7 -7.05 0.32 52.86
CA ASP A 7 -6.53 1.12 51.75
C ASP A 7 -6.94 0.46 50.42
N THR A 8 -8.25 0.50 50.16
CA THR A 8 -8.83 0.21 48.85
C THR A 8 -8.32 1.27 47.87
N ARG A 9 -7.21 0.96 47.20
CA ARG A 9 -6.73 1.68 46.02
C ARG A 9 -7.76 1.51 44.91
N ALA A 10 -8.81 2.32 44.95
CA ALA A 10 -9.83 2.39 43.92
C ALA A 10 -9.12 2.61 42.58
N ALA A 11 -9.16 1.58 41.72
CA ALA A 11 -8.68 1.66 40.36
C ALA A 11 -9.41 2.85 39.72
N ARG A 12 -8.68 3.92 39.42
CA ARG A 12 -9.21 5.12 38.79
C ARG A 12 -9.66 4.71 37.39
N THR A 13 -10.94 4.36 37.23
CA THR A 13 -11.53 4.04 35.93
C THR A 13 -11.17 5.19 34.98
N PRO A 14 -10.50 4.91 33.84
CA PRO A 14 -10.13 5.98 32.93
C PRO A 14 -11.38 6.76 32.54
N ALA A 15 -11.36 8.07 32.79
CA ALA A 15 -12.48 8.94 32.48
C ALA A 15 -12.85 8.80 31.01
N ARG A 16 -14.13 8.57 30.73
CA ARG A 16 -14.63 8.44 29.36
C ARG A 16 -14.33 9.75 28.61
N PRO A 17 -13.81 9.70 27.37
CA PRO A 17 -13.59 10.90 26.58
C PRO A 17 -14.91 11.66 26.38
N GLU A 18 -14.79 12.99 26.30
CA GLU A 18 -15.93 13.89 26.12
C GLU A 18 -16.65 13.58 24.79
N PRO A 19 -17.99 13.52 24.78
CA PRO A 19 -18.74 13.22 23.56
C PRO A 19 -18.50 14.32 22.50
N LEU A 20 -18.25 13.93 21.25
CA LEU A 20 -17.94 14.87 20.17
C LEU A 20 -19.18 15.44 19.49
N PHE A 21 -20.33 14.77 19.63
CA PHE A 21 -21.61 15.18 19.05
C PHE A 21 -22.77 14.60 19.88
N ALA A 22 -23.98 15.11 19.64
CA ALA A 22 -25.18 14.64 20.32
C ALA A 22 -25.41 13.13 20.07
N GLY A 23 -25.50 12.34 21.14
CA GLY A 23 -25.65 10.89 21.06
C GLY A 23 -24.36 10.12 20.79
N ASP A 24 -23.18 10.73 20.88
CA ASP A 24 -21.90 10.05 20.65
C ASP A 24 -21.66 8.90 21.64
N GLN A 25 -21.70 7.67 21.10
CA GLN A 25 -21.39 6.45 21.85
C GLN A 25 -19.91 6.05 21.75
N GLY A 26 -19.08 6.83 21.07
CA GLY A 26 -17.65 6.64 20.96
C GLY A 26 -16.98 6.48 22.34
N ARG A 27 -15.95 5.62 22.36
CA ARG A 27 -15.08 5.41 23.53
C ARG A 27 -13.64 5.84 23.28
N LEU A 28 -13.35 6.32 22.08
CA LEU A 28 -12.02 6.74 21.64
C LEU A 28 -11.92 8.26 21.65
N PRO A 29 -10.77 8.84 22.04
CA PRO A 29 -10.51 10.27 21.87
C PRO A 29 -10.64 10.70 20.39
N ALA A 30 -10.98 11.97 20.15
CA ALA A 30 -11.16 12.53 18.81
C ALA A 30 -9.96 12.26 17.88
N GLU A 31 -8.75 12.42 18.39
CA GLU A 31 -7.52 12.18 17.64
C GLU A 31 -7.39 10.73 17.16
N VAL A 32 -7.72 9.76 18.01
CA VAL A 32 -7.67 8.33 17.67
C VAL A 32 -8.71 8.01 16.60
N ARG A 33 -9.93 8.55 16.73
CA ARG A 33 -11.00 8.37 15.73
C ARG A 33 -10.60 8.94 14.37
N ALA A 34 -10.06 10.16 14.36
CA ALA A 34 -9.57 10.78 13.13
C ALA A 34 -8.43 9.96 12.50
N THR A 35 -7.52 9.42 13.33
CA THR A 35 -6.42 8.57 12.85
C THR A 35 -6.94 7.24 12.29
N LEU A 36 -7.90 6.59 12.95
CA LEU A 36 -8.54 5.36 12.48
C LEU A 36 -9.22 5.58 11.12
N VAL A 37 -9.99 6.67 10.97
CA VAL A 37 -10.63 7.02 9.69
C VAL A 37 -9.59 7.24 8.60
N ARG A 38 -8.48 7.94 8.91
CA ARG A 38 -7.40 8.16 7.93
C ARG A 38 -6.74 6.87 7.51
N VAL A 39 -6.42 5.99 8.46
CA VAL A 39 -5.83 4.67 8.18
C VAL A 39 -6.75 3.81 7.31
N LEU A 40 -8.06 3.78 7.61
CA LEU A 40 -9.04 3.00 6.85
C LEU A 40 -9.33 3.57 5.45
N SER A 41 -9.29 4.89 5.29
CA SER A 41 -9.58 5.54 4.00
C SER A 41 -8.36 5.67 3.11
N SER A 42 -7.15 5.55 3.66
CA SER A 42 -5.90 5.56 2.89
C SER A 42 -5.50 4.15 2.49
N ARG A 43 -4.96 3.98 1.27
CA ARG A 43 -4.30 2.71 0.88
C ARG A 43 -3.15 2.37 1.82
N PHE A 44 -2.38 3.39 2.22
CA PHE A 44 -1.34 3.31 3.23
C PHE A 44 -1.01 4.72 3.75
N VAL A 45 -0.36 4.77 4.89
CA VAL A 45 0.27 5.95 5.49
C VAL A 45 1.75 5.95 5.14
N ASP A 46 2.18 7.02 4.46
CA ASP A 46 3.58 7.30 4.18
C ASP A 46 4.14 8.27 5.24
N GLY A 47 4.99 7.76 6.13
CA GLY A 47 5.56 8.55 7.22
C GLY A 47 6.64 9.54 6.79
N VAL A 48 7.26 9.35 5.62
CA VAL A 48 8.18 10.34 5.04
C VAL A 48 7.40 11.57 4.59
N ARG A 49 6.27 11.38 3.90
CA ARG A 49 5.42 12.50 3.44
C ARG A 49 4.52 13.09 4.52
N HIS A 50 4.09 12.27 5.48
CA HIS A 50 3.07 12.66 6.46
C HIS A 50 3.47 12.31 7.90
N ALA A 51 4.62 12.83 8.34
CA ALA A 51 5.17 12.61 9.67
C ALA A 51 4.17 12.84 10.84
N PRO A 52 3.29 13.86 10.84
CA PRO A 52 2.30 14.02 11.91
C PRO A 52 1.30 12.85 11.99
N LEU A 53 0.81 12.34 10.84
CA LEU A 53 -0.10 11.20 10.82
C LEU A 53 0.62 9.94 11.28
N TRP A 54 1.84 9.71 10.77
CA TRP A 54 2.68 8.60 11.17
C TRP A 54 2.92 8.53 12.68
N ASN A 55 3.30 9.65 13.29
CA ASN A 55 3.53 9.72 14.72
C ASN A 55 2.24 9.41 15.53
N ARG A 56 1.06 9.78 15.01
CA ARG A 56 -0.22 9.40 15.63
C ARG A 56 -0.52 7.92 15.50
N VAL A 57 -0.24 7.32 14.33
CA VAL A 57 -0.37 5.86 14.14
C VAL A 57 0.50 5.12 15.15
N LEU A 58 1.78 5.50 15.26
CA LEU A 58 2.70 4.87 16.23
C LEU A 58 2.26 5.09 17.69
N ARG A 59 1.80 6.30 18.03
CA ARG A 59 1.34 6.63 19.38
C ARG A 59 0.12 5.82 19.81
N HIS A 60 -0.78 5.51 18.87
CA HIS A 60 -2.07 4.89 19.16
C HIS A 60 -2.18 3.46 18.58
N GLU A 61 -1.06 2.82 18.26
CA GLU A 61 -1.02 1.56 17.52
C GLU A 61 -1.90 0.48 18.15
N ASP A 62 -1.79 0.23 19.46
CA ASP A 62 -2.54 -0.83 20.15
C ASP A 62 -4.06 -0.64 20.04
N VAL A 63 -4.51 0.61 20.22
CA VAL A 63 -5.94 0.94 20.14
C VAL A 63 -6.45 0.87 18.71
N LEU A 64 -5.63 1.30 17.73
CA LEU A 64 -5.96 1.19 16.31
C LEU A 64 -6.06 -0.29 15.90
N ARG A 65 -5.09 -1.13 16.28
CA ARG A 65 -5.12 -2.58 16.05
C ARG A 65 -6.38 -3.22 16.62
N SER A 66 -6.69 -2.95 17.88
CA SER A 66 -7.92 -3.46 18.51
C SER A 66 -9.17 -3.12 17.72
N ARG A 67 -9.31 -1.88 17.25
CA ARG A 67 -10.50 -1.43 16.50
C ARG A 67 -10.56 -1.93 15.08
N LEU A 68 -9.41 -2.18 14.47
CA LEU A 68 -9.32 -2.78 13.14
C LEU A 68 -9.62 -4.28 13.20
N HIS A 69 -9.22 -4.98 14.27
CA HIS A 69 -9.58 -6.39 14.48
C HIS A 69 -11.10 -6.57 14.63
N ASP A 70 -11.81 -5.60 15.24
CA ASP A 70 -13.29 -5.59 15.27
C ASP A 70 -13.91 -5.56 13.84
N LEU A 71 -13.12 -5.26 12.81
CA LEU A 71 -13.50 -5.22 11.39
C LEU A 71 -12.82 -6.31 10.53
N TYR A 72 -12.18 -7.31 11.15
CA TYR A 72 -11.37 -8.33 10.47
C TYR A 72 -10.17 -7.76 9.69
N LEU A 73 -9.62 -6.63 10.15
CA LEU A 73 -8.47 -5.96 9.54
C LEU A 73 -7.27 -5.95 10.48
N GLU A 74 -6.09 -6.18 9.94
CA GLU A 74 -4.81 -6.00 10.65
C GLU A 74 -4.14 -4.69 10.22
N LEU A 75 -3.58 -3.96 11.19
CA LEU A 75 -2.68 -2.86 10.93
C LEU A 75 -1.25 -3.36 10.81
N VAL A 76 -0.66 -3.30 9.63
CA VAL A 76 0.77 -3.60 9.42
C VAL A 76 1.56 -2.30 9.55
N VAL A 77 2.64 -2.31 10.34
CA VAL A 77 3.51 -1.14 10.56
C VAL A 77 4.97 -1.51 10.32
N ASP A 78 5.52 -1.06 9.19
CA ASP A 78 6.95 -1.11 8.94
C ASP A 78 7.60 0.19 9.42
N ARG A 79 8.20 0.13 10.62
CA ARG A 79 8.87 1.28 11.24
C ARG A 79 10.13 1.71 10.48
N ARG A 80 10.84 0.75 9.87
CA ARG A 80 12.10 1.00 9.17
C ARG A 80 11.85 1.80 7.89
N ARG A 81 10.78 1.46 7.18
CA ARG A 81 10.38 2.10 5.93
C ARG A 81 9.36 3.23 6.11
N GLN A 82 8.91 3.44 7.34
CA GLN A 82 7.88 4.40 7.74
C GLN A 82 6.59 4.25 6.95
N VAL A 83 6.10 3.02 6.83
CA VAL A 83 4.86 2.71 6.11
C VAL A 83 3.91 1.94 7.01
N ALA A 84 2.64 2.32 7.00
CA ALA A 84 1.58 1.57 7.68
C ALA A 84 0.38 1.40 6.76
N PHE A 85 -0.25 0.24 6.77
CA PHE A 85 -1.42 -0.06 5.94
C PHE A 85 -2.32 -1.07 6.63
N THR A 86 -3.58 -1.12 6.20
CA THR A 86 -4.53 -2.15 6.64
C THR A 86 -4.51 -3.32 5.67
N GLN A 87 -4.52 -4.54 6.20
CA GLN A 87 -4.73 -5.76 5.41
C GLN A 87 -5.92 -6.55 5.95
N GLN A 88 -6.56 -7.33 5.08
CA GLN A 88 -7.62 -8.24 5.48
C GLN A 88 -6.98 -9.41 6.23
N LEU A 89 -7.54 -9.79 7.38
CA LEU A 89 -7.13 -11.01 8.06
C LEU A 89 -7.57 -12.23 7.25
N GLU A 90 -6.67 -13.20 7.10
CA GLU A 90 -6.98 -14.52 6.55
C GLU A 90 -7.46 -15.40 7.71
N LEU A 91 -8.75 -15.71 7.72
CA LEU A 91 -9.38 -16.57 8.72
C LEU A 91 -9.93 -17.82 8.03
N GLU A 92 -9.96 -18.95 8.75
CA GLU A 92 -10.52 -20.20 8.23
C GLU A 92 -12.03 -20.11 8.00
N ASP A 93 -12.70 -19.28 8.80
CA ASP A 93 -14.15 -19.03 8.71
C ASP A 93 -14.50 -18.00 7.61
N ASP A 94 -15.70 -18.12 7.04
CA ASP A 94 -16.22 -17.16 6.06
C ASP A 94 -16.58 -15.83 6.73
N VAL A 95 -15.61 -14.93 6.80
CA VAL A 95 -15.76 -13.59 7.36
C VAL A 95 -15.96 -12.54 6.27
N PRO A 96 -16.73 -11.46 6.53
CA PRO A 96 -16.90 -10.38 5.57
C PRO A 96 -15.56 -9.74 5.17
N VAL A 97 -15.38 -9.56 3.85
CA VAL A 97 -14.22 -8.88 3.28
C VAL A 97 -14.54 -7.40 3.04
N LEU A 98 -13.74 -6.52 3.64
CA LEU A 98 -13.91 -5.06 3.50
C LEU A 98 -12.97 -4.51 2.42
N LEU A 99 -11.73 -5.00 2.38
CA LEU A 99 -10.75 -4.52 1.41
C LEU A 99 -10.97 -5.16 0.04
N ARG A 100 -10.95 -4.34 -1.00
CA ARG A 100 -11.01 -4.83 -2.38
C ARG A 100 -9.75 -5.62 -2.70
N ARG A 101 -9.91 -6.74 -3.41
CA ARG A 101 -8.77 -7.46 -3.98
C ARG A 101 -8.09 -6.59 -5.03
N ASP A 102 -6.77 -6.50 -4.96
CA ASP A 102 -5.98 -5.83 -5.98
C ASP A 102 -6.08 -6.61 -7.30
N LYS A 103 -6.12 -5.88 -8.41
CA LYS A 103 -5.99 -6.47 -9.74
C LYS A 103 -4.62 -7.16 -9.89
N PRO A 104 -4.54 -8.26 -10.66
CA PRO A 104 -3.26 -8.91 -10.97
C PRO A 104 -2.30 -7.92 -11.64
N LEU A 105 -1.01 -8.09 -11.37
CA LEU A 105 0.04 -7.26 -11.96
C LEU A 105 0.34 -7.73 -13.38
N THR A 106 0.51 -6.79 -14.31
CA THR A 106 1.06 -7.08 -15.64
C THR A 106 2.55 -7.39 -15.54
N LEU A 107 3.12 -8.01 -16.58
CA LEU A 107 4.55 -8.29 -16.64
C LEU A 107 5.38 -7.00 -16.53
N ALA A 108 5.04 -5.98 -17.31
CA ALA A 108 5.72 -4.68 -17.27
C ALA A 108 5.62 -4.01 -15.89
N ALA A 109 4.44 -4.05 -15.23
CA ALA A 109 4.30 -3.53 -13.88
C ALA A 109 5.13 -4.33 -12.85
N THR A 110 5.23 -5.64 -13.04
CA THR A 110 6.04 -6.52 -12.20
C THR A 110 7.53 -6.20 -12.31
N VAL A 111 8.05 -6.11 -13.54
CA VAL A 111 9.44 -5.73 -13.83
C VAL A 111 9.74 -4.36 -13.22
N LEU A 112 8.85 -3.38 -13.43
CA LEU A 112 9.00 -2.05 -12.88
C LEU A 112 9.05 -2.05 -11.34
N LEU A 113 8.17 -2.81 -10.69
CA LEU A 113 8.17 -2.92 -9.22
C LEU A 113 9.46 -3.54 -8.69
N LEU A 114 10.00 -4.56 -9.35
CA LEU A 114 11.27 -5.20 -8.96
C LEU A 114 12.42 -4.19 -9.07
N HIS A 115 12.48 -3.43 -10.16
CA HIS A 115 13.45 -2.36 -10.34
C HIS A 115 13.34 -1.29 -9.25
N LEU A 116 12.13 -0.79 -9.00
CA LEU A 116 11.90 0.24 -7.98
C LEU A 116 12.24 -0.24 -6.56
N ARG A 117 12.06 -1.52 -6.26
CA ARG A 117 12.50 -2.10 -4.99
C ARG A 117 14.02 -2.08 -4.85
N GLN A 118 14.74 -2.51 -5.88
CA GLN A 118 16.21 -2.48 -5.90
C GLN A 118 16.74 -1.05 -5.74
N GLU A 119 16.12 -0.10 -6.46
CA GLU A 119 16.43 1.32 -6.35
C GLU A 119 16.21 1.83 -4.93
N TYR A 120 15.04 1.55 -4.33
CA TYR A 120 14.75 1.92 -2.94
C TYR A 120 15.79 1.36 -1.97
N ASP A 121 16.15 0.07 -2.10
CA ASP A 121 17.14 -0.56 -1.21
C ASP A 121 18.53 0.07 -1.34
N ARG A 122 18.94 0.42 -2.57
CA ARG A 122 20.18 1.15 -2.83
C ARG A 122 20.21 2.51 -2.14
N GLY A 123 19.15 3.30 -2.28
CA GLY A 123 19.04 4.60 -1.59
C GLY A 123 18.99 4.47 -0.07
N ALA A 124 18.32 3.44 0.44
CA ALA A 124 18.25 3.18 1.88
C ALA A 124 19.62 2.87 2.49
N VAL A 125 20.49 2.13 1.79
CA VAL A 125 21.89 1.90 2.21
C VAL A 125 22.68 3.21 2.27
N GLU A 126 22.41 4.12 1.33
CA GLU A 126 23.05 5.44 1.24
C GLU A 126 22.40 6.49 2.17
N GLY A 127 21.32 6.14 2.88
CA GLY A 127 20.61 7.04 3.77
C GLY A 127 19.87 8.18 3.07
N ARG A 128 19.49 8.01 1.81
CA ARG A 128 18.79 9.02 1.01
C ARG A 128 17.52 8.51 0.37
N ASP A 129 16.57 9.42 0.17
CA ASP A 129 15.40 9.15 -0.66
C ASP A 129 15.82 8.99 -2.13
N VAL A 130 15.18 8.03 -2.81
CA VAL A 130 15.40 7.82 -4.25
C VAL A 130 14.30 8.51 -5.03
N VAL A 131 14.73 9.39 -5.93
CA VAL A 131 13.87 10.07 -6.90
C VAL A 131 14.23 9.57 -8.28
N VAL A 132 13.21 9.18 -9.04
CA VAL A 132 13.30 8.66 -10.41
C VAL A 132 12.49 9.55 -11.35
N GLU A 133 12.97 9.71 -12.57
CA GLU A 133 12.25 10.44 -13.62
C GLU A 133 11.32 9.50 -14.40
N HIS A 134 10.19 10.01 -14.89
CA HIS A 134 9.26 9.25 -15.72
C HIS A 134 9.96 8.60 -16.92
N ARG A 135 10.87 9.35 -17.56
CA ARG A 135 11.65 8.85 -18.69
C ARG A 135 12.56 7.69 -18.30
N GLU A 136 13.19 7.72 -17.13
CA GLU A 136 14.03 6.62 -16.65
C GLU A 136 13.22 5.33 -16.44
N LEU A 137 11.97 5.45 -16.01
CA LEU A 137 11.06 4.30 -15.86
C LEU A 137 10.72 3.67 -17.21
N LEU A 138 10.46 4.50 -18.23
CA LEU A 138 10.20 4.03 -19.58
C LEU A 138 11.44 3.42 -20.22
N ASP A 139 12.59 4.08 -20.12
CA ASP A 139 13.88 3.60 -20.62
C ASP A 139 14.23 2.23 -20.00
N HIS A 140 13.95 2.03 -18.70
CA HIS A 140 14.14 0.73 -18.04
C HIS A 140 13.23 -0.36 -18.62
N LEU A 141 11.97 -0.03 -18.90
CA LEU A 141 11.02 -0.97 -19.49
C LEU A 141 11.35 -1.31 -20.94
N GLU A 142 11.86 -0.34 -21.72
CA GLU A 142 12.29 -0.55 -23.11
C GLU A 142 13.41 -1.61 -23.24
N ALA A 143 14.25 -1.78 -22.22
CA ALA A 143 15.27 -2.84 -22.19
C ALA A 143 14.68 -4.26 -22.19
N TRP A 144 13.40 -4.41 -21.82
CA TRP A 144 12.66 -5.67 -21.80
C TRP A 144 11.78 -5.87 -23.03
N LYS A 145 11.94 -5.03 -24.06
CA LYS A 145 11.23 -5.21 -25.32
C LYS A 145 11.65 -6.54 -25.95
N ASP A 146 10.65 -7.38 -26.23
CA ASP A 146 10.88 -8.60 -27.00
C ASP A 146 11.35 -8.24 -28.42
N VAL A 147 12.34 -8.97 -28.92
CA VAL A 147 12.92 -8.75 -30.26
C VAL A 147 11.87 -8.98 -31.34
N ASP A 148 10.87 -9.83 -31.07
CA ASP A 148 9.75 -10.16 -31.96
C ASP A 148 8.52 -9.24 -31.79
N ASP A 149 8.58 -8.20 -30.95
CA ASP A 149 7.46 -7.26 -30.78
C ASP A 149 7.31 -6.34 -32.00
N GLN A 150 6.46 -6.76 -32.94
CA GLN A 150 6.19 -6.09 -34.22
C GLN A 150 5.40 -4.78 -34.07
N ASN A 151 4.94 -4.41 -32.86
CA ASN A 151 4.15 -3.20 -32.64
C ASN A 151 4.75 -2.28 -31.55
N PRO A 152 5.71 -1.40 -31.93
CA PRO A 152 6.32 -0.43 -31.01
C PRO A 152 5.33 0.48 -30.29
N ALA A 153 4.18 0.79 -30.92
CA ALA A 153 3.17 1.67 -30.32
C ALA A 153 2.41 0.98 -29.18
N GLN A 154 2.07 -0.31 -29.33
CA GLN A 154 1.42 -1.11 -28.30
C GLN A 154 2.37 -1.36 -27.13
N PHE A 155 3.64 -1.67 -27.40
CA PHE A 155 4.67 -1.81 -26.36
C PHE A 155 4.78 -0.55 -25.49
N ARG A 156 4.90 0.63 -26.12
CA ARG A 156 4.97 1.91 -25.39
C ARG A 156 3.72 2.15 -24.53
N ARG A 157 2.52 1.87 -25.05
CA ARG A 157 1.28 1.98 -24.27
C ARG A 157 1.31 1.07 -23.03
N ARG A 158 1.78 -0.17 -23.17
CA ARG A 158 1.93 -1.10 -22.03
C ARG A 158 2.91 -0.57 -20.99
N CYS A 159 4.00 0.08 -21.40
CA CYS A 159 4.97 0.69 -20.49
C CYS A 159 4.35 1.85 -19.71
N GLU A 160 3.63 2.74 -20.39
CA GLU A 160 2.91 3.85 -19.73
C GLU A 160 1.86 3.32 -18.76
N SER A 161 1.05 2.33 -19.18
CA SER A 161 0.08 1.68 -18.29
C SER A 161 0.76 1.04 -17.08
N ALA A 162 1.97 0.49 -17.22
CA ALA A 162 2.71 -0.06 -16.08
C ALA A 162 3.11 1.02 -15.09
N VAL A 163 3.61 2.17 -15.56
CA VAL A 163 3.95 3.31 -14.70
C VAL A 163 2.71 3.84 -13.98
N GLU A 164 1.60 4.02 -14.68
CA GLU A 164 0.33 4.46 -14.06
C GLU A 164 -0.18 3.47 -13.02
N ASN A 165 -0.15 2.15 -13.31
CA ASN A 165 -0.53 1.13 -12.33
C ASN A 165 0.33 1.18 -11.05
N VAL A 166 1.64 1.43 -11.18
CA VAL A 166 2.55 1.55 -10.04
C VAL A 166 2.31 2.86 -9.25
N LYS A 167 1.96 3.96 -9.95
CA LYS A 167 1.54 5.22 -9.32
C LYS A 167 0.23 5.06 -8.55
N GLU A 168 -0.78 4.40 -9.12
CA GLU A 168 -2.06 4.12 -8.45
C GLU A 168 -1.89 3.27 -7.19
N LYS A 169 -0.93 2.34 -7.19
CA LYS A 169 -0.55 1.56 -6.00
C LYS A 169 0.19 2.38 -4.95
N GLY A 170 0.60 3.61 -5.30
CA GLY A 170 1.28 4.60 -4.46
C GLY A 170 2.74 4.31 -4.18
N VAL A 171 3.37 3.44 -4.98
CA VAL A 171 4.81 3.19 -4.93
C VAL A 171 5.59 4.41 -5.41
N LEU A 172 5.05 5.16 -6.37
CA LEU A 172 5.63 6.39 -6.90
C LEU A 172 4.88 7.60 -6.35
N ALA A 173 5.53 8.36 -5.47
CA ALA A 173 4.96 9.58 -4.90
C ALA A 173 5.48 10.81 -5.68
N PRO A 174 4.61 11.66 -6.22
CA PRO A 174 5.04 12.82 -7.02
C PRO A 174 5.82 13.82 -6.17
N VAL A 175 6.95 14.30 -6.72
CA VAL A 175 7.79 15.37 -6.16
C VAL A 175 7.70 16.62 -7.02
N SER A 176 7.78 16.46 -8.34
CA SER A 176 7.50 17.51 -9.33
C SER A 176 6.94 16.87 -10.59
N ASP A 177 6.69 17.67 -11.62
CA ASP A 177 6.35 17.14 -12.93
C ASP A 177 7.42 16.15 -13.42
N GLY A 178 6.96 14.98 -13.87
CA GLY A 178 7.79 13.85 -14.31
C GLY A 178 8.76 13.27 -13.29
N ARG A 179 8.69 13.61 -11.99
CA ARG A 179 9.63 13.11 -10.96
C ARG A 179 8.92 12.52 -9.75
N TYR A 180 9.35 11.33 -9.36
CA TYR A 180 8.71 10.54 -8.33
C TYR A 180 9.70 10.07 -7.29
N ARG A 181 9.36 10.22 -6.01
CA ARG A 181 10.07 9.55 -4.92
C ARG A 181 9.50 8.14 -4.75
N ILE A 182 10.37 7.16 -4.60
CA ILE A 182 9.98 5.78 -4.33
C ILE A 182 9.55 5.62 -2.87
N SER A 183 8.31 5.16 -2.65
CA SER A 183 7.76 4.85 -1.33
C SER A 183 8.19 3.47 -0.85
N GLY A 184 8.41 3.34 0.46
CA GLY A 184 8.73 2.08 1.11
C GLY A 184 7.64 1.01 1.00
N ILE A 185 6.42 1.38 0.58
CA ILE A 185 5.31 0.46 0.33
C ILE A 185 5.64 -0.58 -0.74
N VAL A 186 6.65 -0.32 -1.60
CA VAL A 186 7.13 -1.29 -2.60
C VAL A 186 7.48 -2.65 -1.98
N HIS A 187 7.92 -2.66 -0.72
CA HIS A 187 8.26 -3.88 0.01
C HIS A 187 7.08 -4.71 0.50
N SER A 188 5.92 -4.10 0.73
CA SER A 188 4.72 -4.87 1.07
C SER A 188 4.05 -5.46 -0.18
N MET A 189 4.23 -4.82 -1.33
CA MET A 189 3.72 -5.31 -2.62
C MET A 189 4.53 -6.51 -3.12
N LEU A 190 5.84 -6.49 -2.91
CA LEU A 190 6.78 -7.54 -3.29
C LEU A 190 7.29 -8.28 -2.04
N THR A 191 6.54 -9.27 -1.55
CA THR A 191 7.07 -10.18 -0.52
C THR A 191 8.21 -11.03 -1.10
N ALA A 192 9.01 -11.68 -0.24
CA ALA A 192 10.09 -12.55 -0.71
C ALA A 192 9.55 -13.65 -1.63
N GLU A 193 8.43 -14.30 -1.26
CA GLU A 193 7.85 -15.35 -2.11
C GLU A 193 7.36 -14.78 -3.45
N LYS A 194 6.78 -13.57 -3.46
CA LYS A 194 6.34 -12.92 -4.70
C LYS A 194 7.52 -12.58 -5.60
N VAL A 195 8.65 -12.13 -5.05
CA VAL A 195 9.85 -11.87 -5.85
C VAL A 195 10.39 -13.16 -6.46
N ASP A 196 10.46 -14.24 -5.69
CA ASP A 196 10.95 -15.53 -6.19
C ASP A 196 10.02 -16.06 -7.29
N ALA A 197 8.71 -16.00 -7.08
CA ALA A 197 7.71 -16.41 -8.07
C ALA A 197 7.77 -15.55 -9.34
N MET A 198 7.91 -14.23 -9.21
CA MET A 198 8.01 -13.31 -10.35
C MET A 198 9.32 -13.51 -11.11
N THR A 199 10.43 -13.74 -10.41
CA THR A 199 11.74 -13.99 -11.02
C THR A 199 11.74 -15.33 -11.76
N ALA A 200 11.14 -16.37 -11.18
CA ALA A 200 10.98 -17.66 -11.84
C ALA A 200 10.07 -17.58 -13.08
N ALA A 201 8.95 -16.86 -12.99
CA ALA A 201 8.06 -16.64 -14.13
C ALA A 201 8.75 -15.86 -15.26
N LEU A 202 9.52 -14.82 -14.92
CA LEU A 202 10.34 -14.07 -15.89
C LEU A 202 11.41 -14.95 -16.56
N ALA A 203 12.07 -15.82 -15.79
CA ALA A 203 13.07 -16.74 -16.33
C ALA A 203 12.45 -17.76 -17.30
N ALA A 204 11.28 -18.31 -16.98
CA ALA A 204 10.55 -19.24 -17.85
C ALA A 204 10.06 -18.59 -19.15
N LEU A 205 9.68 -17.31 -19.11
CA LEU A 205 9.36 -16.53 -20.30
C LEU A 205 10.61 -16.31 -21.17
N ALA A 206 11.76 -16.05 -20.55
CA ALA A 206 13.03 -15.86 -21.27
C ALA A 206 13.58 -17.14 -21.91
N THR A 207 13.23 -18.34 -21.39
CA THR A 207 13.61 -19.63 -21.99
C THR A 207 12.65 -20.13 -23.07
N GLY A 208 11.55 -19.40 -23.34
CA GLY A 208 10.56 -19.76 -24.36
C GLY A 208 9.62 -20.91 -23.95
N GLU A 209 9.62 -21.31 -22.68
CA GLU A 209 8.78 -22.40 -22.15
C GLU A 209 7.38 -21.91 -21.68
N GLY A 210 7.14 -20.59 -21.72
CA GLY A 210 5.89 -19.94 -21.30
C GLY A 210 5.00 -19.41 -22.42
N GLY A 211 5.14 -19.93 -23.65
CA GLY A 211 4.26 -19.57 -24.76
C GLY A 211 2.88 -20.20 -24.59
N GLU A 212 1.88 -19.35 -24.31
CA GLU A 212 0.41 -19.56 -24.36
C GLU A 212 -0.30 -19.28 -23.03
N GLN A 213 -0.28 -18.04 -22.53
CA GLN A 213 -1.41 -17.39 -21.83
C GLN A 213 -0.93 -16.04 -21.26
N GLY A 214 -1.39 -14.94 -21.86
CA GLY A 214 -1.09 -13.61 -21.32
C GLY A 214 -1.27 -12.43 -22.25
N ASP A 215 -1.84 -12.60 -23.45
CA ASP A 215 -2.35 -11.49 -24.26
C ASP A 215 -3.88 -11.62 -24.34
N GLN A 216 -4.52 -11.44 -23.19
CA GLN A 216 -5.87 -10.90 -23.14
C GLN A 216 -5.74 -9.54 -22.50
N ASP A 217 -5.55 -8.56 -23.37
CA ASP A 217 -5.81 -7.14 -23.15
C ASP A 217 -6.98 -6.98 -22.17
N ALA A 218 -6.68 -6.53 -20.95
CA ALA A 218 -7.67 -5.85 -20.14
C ALA A 218 -7.85 -4.43 -20.71
N LEU A 219 -8.37 -4.37 -21.94
CA LEU A 219 -9.06 -3.22 -22.47
C LEU A 219 -10.55 -3.47 -22.22
N ASP A 220 -11.06 -2.88 -21.13
CA ASP A 220 -12.47 -2.54 -21.05
C ASP A 220 -12.53 -1.12 -20.46
N ASP A 221 -12.11 -0.18 -21.30
CA ASP A 221 -12.30 1.25 -21.10
C ASP A 221 -13.58 1.64 -21.86
N HIS A 222 -14.72 1.24 -21.30
CA HIS A 222 -16.02 1.77 -21.72
C HIS A 222 -16.31 3.03 -20.90
N ASP A 223 -15.75 4.13 -21.39
CA ASP A 223 -16.11 5.49 -21.02
C ASP A 223 -17.40 5.85 -21.78
N GLU A 224 -18.57 5.48 -21.23
CA GLU A 224 -19.86 6.06 -21.63
C GLU A 224 -20.17 7.26 -20.71
N GLN A 225 -19.64 8.42 -21.11
CA GLN A 225 -20.30 9.70 -20.86
C GLN A 225 -21.27 9.99 -22.00
N ASP A 226 -22.57 9.77 -21.75
CA ASP A 226 -23.70 10.46 -22.38
C ASP A 226 -24.85 10.32 -21.37
N GLY A 227 -25.59 11.33 -20.92
CA GLY A 227 -26.06 12.55 -21.54
C GLY A 227 -27.41 12.82 -20.85
N GLY A 228 -27.68 14.07 -20.49
CA GLY A 228 -28.68 14.42 -19.48
C GLY A 228 -30.14 14.00 -19.74
N ARG A 229 -30.86 13.79 -18.64
CA ARG A 229 -32.05 14.55 -18.25
C ARG A 229 -32.45 14.26 -16.82
#